data_AF-A0AAN9B3Q0-F1
#
_entry.id   AF-A0AAN9B3Q0-F1
#
_cell.length_a   1.000
_cell.length_b   1.000
_cell.length_c   1.000
_cell.angle_alpha   90.00
_cell.angle_beta   90.00
_cell.angle_gamma   90.00
#
_symmetry.space_group_name_H-M   'P 1'
#
loop_
_entity.id
_entity.type
_entity.pdbx_description
1 polymer ?
#
loop_
_entity_poly.entity_id
_entity_poly.type
_entity_poly.pdbx_seq_one_letter_code
_entity_poly.pdbx_strand_id
1 'polypeptide(L)'
;MATEAEEAAYHGNMRDLYATIKKLSKKFSKPERPVKDKEGKSISDEAGQRKRWMEHFEELLNRPAPRDPPDIPPANGDLFINCNAPTKEEISQAIKQLRNGKAAGPDGIPAEALKADLATSVKMLYPLFFKIWEEEQVPSEWKEGYLIKLPKKGDLSACSNYRGITLLSIPGKVFNRVTERRCRSTAAGPSSRIPKRQVMHGPDSNAAHHPRTVTGMELVSLCPLY
;
A
#
# COMPACT_ATOMS: atom_id res chain seq x y z
N MET A 1 20.24 0.52 -29.51
CA MET A 1 19.25 1.50 -28.98
C MET A 1 18.56 2.32 -30.07
N ALA A 2 19.25 2.99 -31.01
CA ALA A 2 18.56 3.65 -32.13
C ALA A 2 17.92 2.62 -33.10
N THR A 3 18.66 1.56 -33.43
CA THR A 3 18.19 0.40 -34.19
C THR A 3 17.01 -0.33 -33.53
N GLU A 4 17.04 -0.51 -32.20
CA GLU A 4 15.93 -1.10 -31.43
C GLU A 4 14.64 -0.26 -31.50
N ALA A 5 14.77 1.07 -31.58
CA ALA A 5 13.61 1.95 -31.76
C ALA A 5 13.04 1.80 -33.18
N GLU A 6 13.90 1.74 -34.20
CA GLU A 6 13.48 1.53 -35.59
C GLU A 6 12.78 0.17 -35.77
N GLU A 7 13.32 -0.91 -35.20
CA GLU A 7 12.68 -2.24 -35.21
C GLU A 7 11.34 -2.24 -34.48
N ALA A 8 11.24 -1.61 -33.30
CA ALA A 8 9.99 -1.51 -32.55
C ALA A 8 8.92 -0.69 -33.32
N ALA A 9 9.33 0.36 -34.03
CA ALA A 9 8.45 1.13 -34.91
C ALA A 9 7.97 0.29 -36.11
N TYR A 10 8.88 -0.44 -36.74
CA TYR A 10 8.58 -1.31 -37.88
C TYR A 10 7.58 -2.43 -37.52
N HIS A 11 7.72 -3.00 -36.31
CA HIS A 11 6.80 -4.03 -35.79
C HIS A 11 5.53 -3.47 -35.12
N GLY A 12 5.31 -2.14 -35.16
CA GLY A 12 4.14 -1.51 -34.53
C GLY A 12 4.09 -1.63 -33.00
N ASN A 13 5.21 -2.01 -32.37
CA ASN A 13 5.32 -2.13 -30.92
C ASN A 13 5.58 -0.75 -30.31
N MET A 14 4.51 0.05 -30.26
CA MET A 14 4.54 1.43 -29.78
C MET A 14 5.06 1.53 -28.34
N ARG A 15 4.85 0.51 -27.50
CA ARG A 15 5.30 0.50 -26.11
C ARG A 15 6.82 0.49 -26.01
N ASP A 16 7.45 -0.38 -26.79
CA ASP A 16 8.91 -0.53 -26.78
C ASP A 16 9.58 0.64 -27.52
N LEU A 17 8.97 1.14 -28.60
CA LEU A 17 9.38 2.38 -29.26
C LEU A 17 9.40 3.56 -28.27
N TYR A 18 8.29 3.80 -27.55
CA TYR A 18 8.22 4.88 -26.57
C TYR A 18 9.18 4.68 -25.39
N ALA A 19 9.39 3.43 -24.96
CA ALA A 19 10.37 3.13 -23.90
C ALA A 19 11.80 3.45 -24.33
N THR A 20 12.17 3.10 -25.57
CA THR A 20 13.50 3.35 -26.14
C THR A 20 13.73 4.83 -26.43
N ILE A 21 12.74 5.54 -27.00
CA ILE A 21 12.77 7.00 -27.16
C ILE A 21 12.94 7.71 -25.81
N LYS A 22 12.23 7.25 -24.77
CA LYS A 22 12.33 7.81 -23.41
C LYS A 22 13.71 7.59 -22.79
N LYS A 23 14.38 6.46 -23.07
CA LYS A 23 15.77 6.19 -22.63
C LYS A 23 16.78 7.04 -23.40
N LEU A 24 16.60 7.15 -24.72
CA LEU A 24 17.49 7.93 -25.61
C LEU A 24 17.43 9.43 -25.35
N SER A 25 16.25 9.96 -25.00
CA SER A 25 16.06 11.41 -24.88
C SER A 25 16.79 12.05 -23.69
N LYS A 26 17.25 11.26 -22.68
CA LYS A 26 17.88 11.69 -21.40
C LYS A 26 17.16 12.83 -20.66
N LYS A 27 16.00 13.29 -21.14
CA LYS A 27 15.28 14.47 -20.66
C LYS A 27 14.01 14.00 -19.97
N PHE A 28 13.72 14.67 -18.86
CA PHE A 28 12.61 14.46 -17.92
C PHE A 28 12.87 13.50 -16.75
N SER A 29 13.89 13.80 -15.95
CA SER A 29 13.53 13.97 -14.53
C SER A 29 13.05 15.40 -14.38
N LYS A 30 11.77 15.61 -14.01
CA LYS A 30 11.36 16.95 -13.60
C LYS A 30 12.14 17.24 -12.31
N PRO A 31 12.82 18.41 -12.18
CA PRO A 31 13.38 18.78 -10.89
C PRO A 31 12.28 18.69 -9.85
N GLU A 32 12.59 18.06 -8.73
CA GLU A 32 11.63 17.91 -7.66
C GLU A 32 11.22 19.29 -7.17
N ARG A 33 9.92 19.51 -7.03
CA ARG A 33 9.41 20.84 -6.69
C ARG A 33 9.87 21.18 -5.27
N PRO A 34 10.36 22.41 -5.03
CA PRO A 34 10.67 22.84 -3.67
C PRO A 34 9.47 22.68 -2.76
N VAL A 35 9.75 22.31 -1.51
CA VAL A 35 8.74 22.07 -0.46
C VAL A 35 8.85 23.16 0.58
N LYS A 36 7.72 23.63 1.12
CA LYS A 36 7.72 24.63 2.20
C LYS A 36 7.89 23.96 3.56
N ASP A 37 8.69 24.59 4.43
CA ASP A 37 8.68 24.28 5.86
C ASP A 37 7.37 24.72 6.54
N LYS A 38 7.31 24.64 7.87
CA LYS A 38 6.11 25.01 8.64
C LYS A 38 5.92 26.53 8.67
N GLU A 39 7.00 27.28 8.54
CA GLU A 39 7.06 28.73 8.52
C GLU A 39 6.79 29.31 7.11
N GLY A 40 6.66 28.45 6.09
CA GLY A 40 6.35 28.81 4.72
C GLY A 40 7.57 29.11 3.84
N LYS A 41 8.79 28.95 4.35
CA LYS A 41 10.03 29.13 3.61
C LYS A 41 10.32 27.92 2.72
N SER A 42 10.79 28.20 1.51
CA SER A 42 11.04 27.18 0.49
C SER A 42 12.34 26.41 0.76
N ILE A 43 12.23 25.10 0.86
CA ILE A 43 13.32 24.13 0.92
C ILE A 43 13.54 23.55 -0.48
N SER A 44 14.73 23.75 -1.03
CA SER A 44 15.09 23.25 -2.36
C SER A 44 16.08 22.10 -2.32
N ASP A 45 16.85 21.95 -1.25
CA ASP A 45 17.81 20.87 -1.11
C ASP A 45 17.12 19.54 -0.79
N GLU A 46 17.68 18.47 -1.35
CA GLU A 46 17.07 17.13 -1.31
C GLU A 46 17.00 16.56 0.12
N ALA A 47 18.03 16.81 0.94
CA ALA A 47 18.09 16.34 2.32
C ALA A 47 17.03 17.03 3.20
N GLY A 48 16.89 18.35 3.07
CA GLY A 48 15.87 19.14 3.74
C GLY A 48 14.47 18.76 3.29
N GLN A 49 14.26 18.54 1.99
CA GLN A 49 12.97 18.05 1.50
C GLN A 49 12.62 16.67 2.09
N ARG A 50 13.57 15.72 2.10
CA ARG A 50 13.38 14.41 2.75
C ARG A 50 13.00 14.56 4.22
N LYS A 51 13.75 15.37 4.98
CA LYS A 51 13.47 15.64 6.38
C LYS A 51 12.07 16.20 6.60
N ARG A 52 11.70 17.20 5.78
CA ARG A 52 10.38 17.82 5.84
C ARG A 52 9.24 16.84 5.54
N TRP A 53 9.46 15.88 4.63
CA TRP A 53 8.51 14.80 4.35
C TRP A 53 8.40 13.80 5.51
N MET A 54 9.53 13.42 6.12
CA MET A 54 9.53 12.53 7.30
C MET A 54 8.71 13.15 8.43
N GLU A 55 9.03 14.40 8.81
CA GLU A 55 8.30 15.13 9.86
C GLU A 55 6.80 15.22 9.56
N HIS A 56 6.43 15.49 8.30
CA HIS A 56 5.01 15.58 7.93
C HIS A 56 4.26 14.28 8.16
N PHE A 57 4.82 13.15 7.71
CA PHE A 57 4.16 11.87 7.79
C PHE A 57 4.23 11.26 9.19
N GLU A 58 5.30 11.53 9.94
CA GLU A 58 5.40 11.15 11.35
C GLU A 58 4.28 11.80 12.18
N GLU A 59 4.07 13.12 12.02
CA GLU A 59 2.98 13.83 12.69
C GLU A 59 1.59 13.33 12.26
N LEU A 60 1.44 13.03 10.97
CA LEU A 60 0.16 12.60 10.41
C LEU A 60 -0.23 11.20 10.87
N LEU A 61 0.74 10.28 10.94
CA LEU A 61 0.51 8.86 11.22
C LEU A 61 0.53 8.53 12.72
N ASN A 62 1.22 9.34 13.55
CA ASN A 62 1.42 9.08 14.98
C ASN A 62 0.68 10.09 15.88
N ARG A 63 -0.57 10.43 15.52
CA ARG A 63 -1.37 11.36 16.33
C ARG A 63 -1.66 10.74 17.71
N PRO A 64 -1.49 11.48 18.82
CA PRO A 64 -1.83 10.98 20.15
C PRO A 64 -3.33 10.65 20.26
N ALA A 65 -3.65 9.74 21.19
CA ALA A 65 -5.03 9.40 21.51
C ALA A 65 -5.86 10.65 21.85
N PRO A 66 -7.15 10.68 21.50
CA PRO A 66 -8.05 11.76 21.92
C PRO A 66 -8.03 11.91 23.44
N ARG A 67 -8.07 13.16 23.93
CA ARG A 67 -8.14 13.44 25.38
C ARG A 67 -9.39 12.85 26.02
N ASP A 68 -10.51 12.94 25.30
CA ASP A 68 -11.80 12.42 25.71
C ASP A 68 -12.16 11.25 24.77
N PRO A 69 -11.88 10.00 25.16
CA PRO A 69 -12.26 8.85 24.36
C PRO A 69 -13.80 8.74 24.32
N PRO A 70 -14.38 8.27 23.19
CA PRO A 70 -15.81 7.98 23.17
C PRO A 70 -16.13 6.90 24.20
N ASP A 71 -17.25 7.07 24.91
CA ASP A 71 -17.81 6.03 25.75
C ASP A 71 -18.42 4.93 24.86
N ILE A 72 -17.71 3.81 24.72
CA ILE A 72 -18.12 2.68 23.91
C ILE A 72 -18.78 1.66 24.85
N PRO A 73 -20.10 1.43 24.75
CA PRO A 73 -20.76 0.45 25.61
C PRO A 73 -20.21 -0.96 25.33
N PRO A 74 -20.18 -1.84 26.35
CA PRO A 74 -19.77 -3.21 26.14
C PRO A 74 -20.66 -3.90 25.10
N ALA A 75 -20.07 -4.80 24.32
CA ALA A 75 -20.84 -5.57 23.34
C ALA A 75 -21.94 -6.39 24.05
N ASN A 76 -23.12 -6.49 23.44
CA ASN A 76 -24.29 -7.20 24.00
C ASN A 76 -24.12 -8.74 24.06
N GLY A 77 -22.91 -9.26 23.86
CA GLY A 77 -22.59 -10.69 23.84
C GLY A 77 -21.28 -10.96 23.09
N ASP A 78 -20.79 -12.19 23.23
CA ASP A 78 -19.57 -12.63 22.56
C ASP A 78 -19.79 -12.76 21.04
N LEU A 79 -18.80 -12.31 20.26
CA LEU A 79 -18.78 -12.54 18.82
C LEU A 79 -18.29 -13.97 18.54
N PHE A 80 -19.09 -14.76 17.84
CA PHE A 80 -18.72 -16.12 17.42
C PHE A 80 -17.71 -16.10 16.26
N ILE A 81 -16.47 -15.70 16.55
CA ILE A 81 -15.36 -15.66 15.58
C ILE A 81 -14.63 -17.00 15.60
N ASN A 82 -14.28 -17.53 14.42
CA ASN A 82 -13.41 -18.71 14.34
C ASN A 82 -11.98 -18.35 14.77
N CYS A 83 -11.59 -18.82 15.95
CA CYS A 83 -10.26 -18.60 16.54
C CYS A 83 -9.26 -19.73 16.26
N ASN A 84 -9.61 -20.74 15.45
CA ASN A 84 -8.66 -21.78 15.03
C ASN A 84 -7.65 -21.23 14.01
N ALA A 85 -6.51 -21.89 13.81
CA ALA A 85 -5.53 -21.46 12.81
C ALA A 85 -6.14 -21.31 11.38
N PRO A 86 -5.63 -20.38 10.54
CA PRO A 86 -6.04 -20.21 9.14
C PRO A 86 -5.96 -21.51 8.33
N THR A 87 -7.01 -21.83 7.57
CA THR A 87 -6.99 -23.01 6.69
C THR A 87 -6.34 -22.70 5.34
N LYS A 88 -5.86 -23.74 4.64
CA LYS A 88 -5.32 -23.60 3.27
C LYS A 88 -6.36 -23.04 2.30
N GLU A 89 -7.62 -23.39 2.49
CA GLU A 89 -8.75 -22.92 1.70
C GLU A 89 -8.98 -21.41 1.89
N GLU A 90 -8.92 -20.92 3.13
CA GLU A 90 -9.03 -19.48 3.43
C GLU A 90 -7.90 -18.70 2.77
N ILE A 91 -6.66 -19.21 2.87
CA ILE A 91 -5.48 -18.61 2.22
C ILE A 91 -5.65 -18.60 0.70
N SER A 92 -6.04 -19.73 0.11
CA SER A 92 -6.29 -19.86 -1.34
C SER A 92 -7.33 -18.84 -1.82
N GLN A 93 -8.44 -18.71 -1.10
CA GLN A 93 -9.48 -17.72 -1.41
C GLN A 93 -8.97 -16.28 -1.26
N ALA A 94 -8.16 -15.99 -0.25
CA ALA A 94 -7.58 -14.67 -0.05
C ALA A 94 -6.63 -14.28 -1.21
N ILE A 95 -5.76 -15.19 -1.66
CA ILE A 95 -4.87 -14.97 -2.81
C ILE A 95 -5.67 -14.71 -4.09
N LYS A 96 -6.70 -15.51 -4.37
CA LYS A 96 -7.57 -15.33 -5.54
C LYS A 96 -8.18 -13.93 -5.62
N GLN A 97 -8.48 -13.32 -4.47
CA GLN A 97 -9.09 -12.00 -4.37
C GLN A 97 -8.12 -10.82 -4.45
N LEU A 98 -6.81 -11.05 -4.44
CA LEU A 98 -5.86 -9.97 -4.64
C LEU A 98 -6.13 -9.26 -5.98
N ARG A 99 -5.89 -7.96 -6.07
CA ARG A 99 -6.03 -7.23 -7.33
C ARG A 99 -4.71 -7.28 -8.10
N ASN A 100 -4.78 -7.57 -9.40
CA ASN A 100 -3.63 -7.53 -10.29
C ASN A 100 -3.27 -6.06 -10.63
N GLY A 101 -2.04 -5.85 -11.10
CA GLY A 101 -1.49 -4.56 -11.52
C GLY A 101 -1.20 -3.61 -10.36
N LYS A 102 -1.12 -4.12 -9.13
CA LYS A 102 -0.77 -3.33 -7.94
C LYS A 102 0.73 -3.43 -7.68
N ALA A 103 1.32 -2.34 -7.20
CA ALA A 103 2.73 -2.31 -6.82
C ALA A 103 2.99 -3.23 -5.62
N ALA A 104 4.13 -3.94 -5.66
CA ALA A 104 4.60 -4.75 -4.56
C ALA A 104 5.10 -3.87 -3.40
N GLY A 105 5.19 -4.47 -2.21
CA GLY A 105 5.87 -3.86 -1.07
C GLY A 105 7.39 -4.03 -1.16
N PRO A 106 8.11 -3.78 -0.05
CA PRO A 106 9.56 -3.98 0.05
C PRO A 106 10.03 -5.40 -0.27
N ASP A 107 9.17 -6.40 -0.09
CA ASP A 107 9.44 -7.80 -0.45
C ASP A 107 9.54 -8.06 -1.96
N GLY A 108 9.12 -7.11 -2.80
CA GLY A 108 9.14 -7.24 -4.25
C GLY A 108 8.19 -8.31 -4.80
N ILE A 109 7.28 -8.88 -3.98
CA ILE A 109 6.37 -9.95 -4.39
C ILE A 109 5.06 -9.34 -4.90
N PRO A 110 4.75 -9.40 -6.20
CA PRO A 110 3.47 -8.93 -6.73
C PRO A 110 2.36 -9.97 -6.50
N ALA A 111 1.09 -9.54 -6.58
CA ALA A 111 -0.07 -10.43 -6.44
C ALA A 111 -0.08 -11.55 -7.50
N GLU A 112 0.40 -11.23 -8.70
CA GLU A 112 0.51 -12.14 -9.84
C GLU A 112 1.44 -13.31 -9.54
N ALA A 113 2.52 -13.09 -8.78
CA ALA A 113 3.44 -14.16 -8.41
C ALA A 113 2.73 -15.22 -7.56
N LEU A 114 1.93 -14.78 -6.58
CA LEU A 114 1.15 -15.70 -5.73
C LEU A 114 0.02 -16.40 -6.49
N LYS A 115 -0.49 -15.79 -7.56
CA LYS A 115 -1.57 -16.34 -8.37
C LYS A 115 -1.09 -17.28 -9.47
N ALA A 116 0.14 -17.12 -9.95
CA ALA A 116 0.70 -17.90 -11.05
C ALA A 116 0.71 -19.40 -10.73
N ASP A 117 1.13 -19.77 -9.51
CA ASP A 117 0.97 -21.10 -8.97
C ASP A 117 0.36 -21.01 -7.57
N LEU A 118 -0.96 -21.10 -7.54
CA LEU A 118 -1.73 -20.98 -6.31
C LEU A 118 -1.46 -22.15 -5.34
N ALA A 119 -1.29 -23.36 -5.85
CA ALA A 119 -1.07 -24.53 -5.00
C ALA A 119 0.28 -24.43 -4.28
N THR A 120 1.34 -24.07 -5.00
CA THR A 120 2.66 -23.83 -4.42
C THR A 120 2.65 -22.65 -3.46
N SER A 121 2.00 -21.55 -3.84
CA SER A 121 1.90 -20.36 -2.97
C SER A 121 1.20 -20.66 -1.65
N VAL A 122 0.08 -21.39 -1.68
CA VAL A 122 -0.61 -21.83 -0.45
C VAL A 122 0.26 -22.78 0.37
N LYS A 123 0.96 -23.72 -0.28
CA LYS A 123 1.88 -24.65 0.39
C LYS A 123 3.00 -23.91 1.12
N MET A 124 3.52 -22.83 0.54
CA MET A 124 4.57 -22.00 1.15
C MET A 124 4.04 -21.10 2.27
N LEU A 125 2.88 -20.45 2.07
CA LEU A 125 2.35 -19.46 3.03
C LEU A 125 1.69 -20.12 4.25
N TYR A 126 1.10 -21.30 4.11
CA TYR A 126 0.42 -21.98 5.20
C TYR A 126 1.27 -22.18 6.48
N PRO A 127 2.49 -22.77 6.43
CA PRO A 127 3.29 -22.96 7.64
C PRO A 127 3.71 -21.62 8.27
N LEU A 128 3.95 -20.58 7.46
CA LEU A 128 4.22 -19.24 7.96
C LEU A 128 3.00 -18.67 8.72
N PHE A 129 1.80 -18.75 8.13
CA PHE A 129 0.59 -18.21 8.74
C PHE A 129 0.18 -18.99 9.99
N PHE A 130 0.38 -20.31 9.99
CA PHE A 130 0.20 -21.14 11.16
C PHE A 130 1.12 -20.70 12.30
N LYS A 131 2.42 -20.49 12.01
CA LYS A 131 3.38 -20.00 12.99
C LYS A 131 3.02 -18.61 13.54
N ILE A 132 2.65 -17.68 12.65
CA ILE A 132 2.19 -16.33 13.05
C ILE A 132 0.97 -16.43 13.97
N TRP A 133 0.06 -17.37 13.70
CA TRP A 133 -1.15 -17.57 14.50
C TRP A 133 -0.82 -18.12 15.90
N GLU A 134 0.04 -19.13 15.99
CA GLU A 134 0.42 -19.76 17.27
C GLU A 134 1.31 -18.87 18.14
N GLU A 135 2.24 -18.14 17.53
CA GLU A 135 3.18 -17.28 18.25
C GLU A 135 2.65 -15.86 18.46
N GLU A 136 1.53 -15.51 17.81
CA GLU A 136 0.96 -14.16 17.76
C GLU A 136 1.94 -13.08 17.26
N GLN A 137 2.96 -13.48 16.49
CA GLN A 137 4.03 -12.61 16.03
C GLN A 137 4.14 -12.62 14.51
N VAL A 138 3.96 -11.44 13.91
CA VAL A 138 4.22 -11.25 12.47
C VAL A 138 5.70 -10.99 12.20
N PRO A 139 6.20 -11.33 10.99
CA PRO A 139 7.55 -10.97 10.56
C PRO A 139 7.80 -9.46 10.69
N SER A 140 8.96 -9.08 11.19
CA SER A 140 9.38 -7.67 11.31
C SER A 140 9.30 -6.93 9.98
N GLU A 141 9.61 -7.62 8.89
CA GLU A 141 9.61 -7.12 7.52
C GLU A 141 8.20 -6.70 7.07
N TRP A 142 7.15 -7.29 7.64
CA TRP A 142 5.76 -6.91 7.33
C TRP A 142 5.31 -5.65 8.08
N LYS A 143 6.05 -5.24 9.11
CA LYS A 143 5.82 -3.98 9.83
C LYS A 143 6.35 -2.79 9.05
N GLU A 144 7.13 -3.02 8.00
CA GLU A 144 7.69 -1.99 7.13
C GLU A 144 6.97 -1.92 5.78
N GLY A 145 7.09 -0.76 5.11
CA GLY A 145 6.50 -0.53 3.81
C GLY A 145 7.07 0.69 3.13
N TYR A 146 6.94 0.77 1.80
CA TYR A 146 7.35 1.96 1.07
C TYR A 146 6.28 3.04 1.18
N LEU A 147 6.66 4.20 1.72
CA LEU A 147 5.78 5.36 1.80
C LEU A 147 5.89 6.22 0.53
N ILE A 148 4.82 6.22 -0.27
CA ILE A 148 4.74 6.97 -1.51
C ILE A 148 3.84 8.19 -1.33
N LYS A 149 4.38 9.37 -1.65
CA LYS A 149 3.62 10.63 -1.67
C LYS A 149 2.88 10.79 -3.00
N LEU A 150 1.57 11.03 -2.95
CA LEU A 150 0.72 11.32 -4.10
C LEU A 150 0.17 12.74 -4.04
N PRO A 151 0.33 13.56 -5.09
CA PRO A 151 -0.18 14.92 -5.11
C PRO A 151 -1.72 14.94 -5.11
N LYS A 152 -2.29 15.83 -4.29
CA LYS A 152 -3.70 16.25 -4.34
C LYS A 152 -3.81 17.56 -5.14
N LYS A 153 -5.01 18.10 -5.28
CA LYS A 153 -5.21 19.46 -5.81
C LYS A 153 -4.67 20.50 -4.83
N GLY A 154 -4.16 21.62 -5.33
CA GLY A 154 -3.67 22.75 -4.53
C GLY A 154 -2.21 23.12 -4.78
N ASP A 155 -1.64 23.91 -3.88
CA ASP A 155 -0.22 24.28 -3.89
C ASP A 155 0.65 23.04 -3.58
N LEU A 156 1.35 22.53 -4.61
CA LEU A 156 2.20 21.35 -4.50
C LEU A 156 3.55 21.60 -3.80
N SER A 157 3.81 22.83 -3.34
CA SER A 157 4.91 23.10 -2.40
C SER A 157 4.53 22.81 -0.94
N ALA A 158 3.23 22.71 -0.63
CA ALA A 158 2.75 22.39 0.72
C ALA A 158 2.58 20.88 0.91
N CYS A 159 3.19 20.30 1.96
CA CYS A 159 3.10 18.87 2.26
C CYS A 159 1.65 18.38 2.49
N SER A 160 0.79 19.20 3.09
CA SER A 160 -0.62 18.87 3.35
C SER A 160 -1.43 18.55 2.09
N ASN A 161 -1.00 19.08 0.93
CA ASN A 161 -1.60 18.80 -0.38
C ASN A 161 -1.08 17.49 -0.99
N TYR A 162 -0.52 16.59 -0.19
CA TYR A 162 -0.17 15.24 -0.60
C TYR A 162 -0.92 14.20 0.26
N ARG A 163 -1.09 13.02 -0.31
CA ARG A 163 -1.56 11.82 0.38
C ARG A 163 -0.40 10.83 0.46
N GLY A 164 -0.13 10.29 1.65
CA GLY A 164 0.73 9.12 1.80
C GLY A 164 -0.03 7.85 1.43
N ILE A 165 0.61 6.97 0.66
CA ILE A 165 0.18 5.59 0.47
C ILE A 165 1.35 4.68 0.83
N THR A 166 1.12 3.73 1.72
CA THR A 166 2.12 2.73 2.09
C THR A 166 1.93 1.47 1.25
N LEU A 167 2.99 1.05 0.56
CA LEU A 167 3.05 -0.24 -0.13
C LEU A 167 3.52 -1.31 0.86
N LEU A 168 2.58 -2.12 1.32
CA LEU A 168 2.83 -3.22 2.26
C LEU A 168 3.01 -4.56 1.53
N SER A 169 3.67 -5.50 2.22
CA SER A 169 3.86 -6.89 1.81
C SER A 169 2.55 -7.54 1.33
N ILE A 170 2.62 -8.23 0.19
CA ILE A 170 1.45 -8.95 -0.35
C ILE A 170 1.10 -10.18 0.51
N PRO A 171 2.04 -11.05 0.91
CA PRO A 171 1.79 -12.09 1.92
C PRO A 171 1.11 -11.57 3.19
N GLY A 172 1.56 -10.44 3.74
CA GLY A 172 0.92 -9.82 4.90
C GLY A 172 -0.53 -9.39 4.65
N LYS A 173 -0.82 -8.85 3.46
CA LYS A 173 -2.20 -8.56 3.06
C LYS A 173 -3.07 -9.80 2.94
N VAL A 174 -2.52 -10.94 2.50
CA VAL A 174 -3.25 -12.20 2.43
C VAL A 174 -3.63 -12.66 3.84
N PHE A 175 -2.70 -12.62 4.80
CA PHE A 175 -2.98 -12.95 6.19
C PHE A 175 -4.07 -12.04 6.78
N ASN A 176 -3.90 -10.71 6.67
CA ASN A 176 -4.89 -9.73 7.14
C ASN A 176 -6.27 -9.94 6.50
N ARG A 177 -6.32 -10.34 5.23
CA ARG A 177 -7.57 -10.62 4.51
C ARG A 177 -8.29 -11.85 5.07
N VAL A 178 -7.57 -12.87 5.53
CA VAL A 178 -8.18 -14.03 6.21
C VAL A 178 -8.82 -13.58 7.53
N THR A 179 -8.06 -12.87 8.37
CA THR A 179 -8.54 -12.35 9.66
C THR A 179 -9.74 -11.40 9.48
N GLU A 180 -9.65 -10.46 8.54
CA GLU A 180 -10.72 -9.50 8.22
C GLU A 180 -12.04 -10.22 7.89
N ARG A 181 -11.99 -11.29 7.09
CA ARG A 181 -13.19 -12.03 6.70
C ARG A 181 -13.85 -12.73 7.87
N ARG A 182 -13.06 -13.33 8.77
CA ARG A 182 -13.58 -13.97 9.98
C ARG A 182 -14.30 -12.97 10.86
N CYS A 183 -13.71 -11.80 11.10
CA CYS A 183 -14.34 -10.72 11.87
C CYS A 183 -15.58 -10.12 11.17
N ARG A 184 -15.56 -10.01 9.83
CA ARG A 184 -16.71 -9.46 9.08
C ARG A 184 -17.92 -10.39 9.10
N SER A 185 -17.69 -11.71 9.08
CA SER A 185 -18.78 -12.70 9.06
C SER A 185 -19.67 -12.64 10.31
N THR A 186 -19.14 -12.18 11.44
CA THR A 186 -19.89 -12.01 12.71
C THR A 186 -20.60 -10.65 12.81
N ALA A 187 -20.07 -9.61 12.17
CA ALA A 187 -20.64 -8.26 12.19
C ALA A 187 -21.85 -8.06 11.24
N ALA A 188 -22.26 -9.10 10.50
CA ALA A 188 -23.39 -9.07 9.56
C ALA A 188 -24.77 -9.37 10.21
N GLY A 189 -24.87 -9.32 11.55
CA GLY A 189 -26.15 -9.33 12.25
C GLY A 189 -27.01 -8.09 11.94
N PRO A 190 -28.35 -8.14 12.09
CA PRO A 190 -29.27 -7.13 11.57
C PRO A 190 -29.10 -5.69 12.10
N SER A 191 -28.27 -5.47 13.14
CA SER A 191 -28.21 -4.19 13.86
C SER A 191 -26.89 -3.41 13.77
N SER A 192 -25.87 -3.89 13.04
CA SER A 192 -24.58 -3.19 12.91
C SER A 192 -24.32 -2.68 11.50
N ARG A 193 -25.21 -1.82 10.98
CA ARG A 193 -24.84 -0.94 9.85
C ARG A 193 -23.92 0.15 10.37
N ILE A 194 -22.62 0.00 10.14
CA ILE A 194 -21.65 1.09 10.30
C ILE A 194 -22.15 2.29 9.49
N PRO A 195 -22.32 3.48 10.09
CA PRO A 195 -22.74 4.68 9.36
C PRO A 195 -21.78 4.96 8.21
N LYS A 196 -22.32 5.19 7.00
CA LYS A 196 -21.54 5.45 5.77
C LYS A 196 -20.50 6.58 5.89
N ARG A 197 -20.54 7.40 6.95
CA ARG A 197 -19.57 8.47 7.23
C ARG A 197 -18.21 8.00 7.75
N GLN A 198 -18.09 6.77 8.27
CA GLN A 198 -16.82 6.22 8.81
C GLN A 198 -16.23 5.09 7.97
N VAL A 199 -16.78 4.83 6.78
CA VAL A 199 -16.12 3.96 5.83
C VAL A 199 -14.92 4.73 5.26
N MET A 200 -13.74 4.47 5.80
CA MET A 200 -12.52 4.61 5.00
C MET A 200 -12.77 3.84 3.72
N HIS A 201 -13.04 4.55 2.62
CA HIS A 201 -13.18 3.94 1.31
C HIS A 201 -11.87 3.20 1.01
N GLY A 202 -11.91 1.88 1.21
CA GLY A 202 -11.00 0.97 0.55
C GLY A 202 -11.00 1.29 -0.95
N PRO A 203 -9.89 1.08 -1.66
CA PRO A 203 -9.70 1.67 -2.97
C PRO A 203 -10.58 0.96 -4.00
N ASP A 204 -11.83 1.39 -4.14
CA ASP A 204 -12.54 1.33 -5.41
C ASP A 204 -12.08 2.51 -6.26
N SER A 205 -10.86 2.40 -6.77
CA SER A 205 -10.35 3.30 -7.80
C SER A 205 -10.46 2.61 -9.15
N ASN A 206 -11.63 2.77 -9.77
CA ASN A 206 -11.71 2.76 -11.21
C ASN A 206 -11.22 4.15 -11.68
N ALA A 207 -9.94 4.24 -12.01
CA ALA A 207 -9.38 5.38 -12.72
C ALA A 207 -8.40 4.82 -13.73
N ALA A 208 -8.90 4.59 -14.95
CA ALA A 208 -8.05 4.42 -16.11
C ALA A 208 -7.20 5.69 -16.25
N HIS A 209 -5.92 5.63 -15.90
CA HIS A 209 -4.94 6.67 -16.21
C HIS A 209 -3.58 6.03 -16.50
N HIS A 210 -3.02 6.44 -17.63
CA HIS A 210 -1.72 6.08 -18.18
C HIS A 210 -0.60 6.14 -17.11
N PRO A 211 0.32 5.15 -17.05
CA PRO A 211 1.38 5.13 -16.05
C PRO A 211 2.43 6.19 -16.37
N ARG A 212 2.43 7.30 -15.63
CA ARG A 212 3.57 8.21 -15.55
C ARG A 212 4.45 7.75 -14.40
N THR A 213 5.59 7.16 -14.75
CA THR A 213 6.70 6.86 -13.83
C THR A 213 7.09 8.15 -13.13
N VAL A 214 6.92 8.21 -11.81
CA VAL A 214 7.47 9.28 -10.97
C VAL A 214 8.50 8.62 -10.07
N THR A 215 9.69 9.18 -10.12
CA THR A 215 10.93 8.79 -9.45
C THR A 215 10.67 8.48 -7.98
N GLY A 216 11.10 7.29 -7.56
CA GLY A 216 10.95 6.82 -6.18
C GLY A 216 11.86 7.62 -5.25
N MET A 217 11.25 8.24 -4.25
CA MET A 217 11.92 8.50 -2.98
C MET A 217 11.62 7.32 -2.08
N GLU A 218 12.62 6.48 -1.81
CA GLU A 218 12.59 5.55 -0.70
C GLU A 218 12.72 6.36 0.60
N LEU A 219 11.59 6.65 1.23
CA LEU A 219 11.57 6.97 2.65
C LEU A 219 11.50 5.63 3.38
N VAL A 220 12.67 5.13 3.78
CA VAL A 220 12.80 3.90 4.54
C VAL A 220 12.40 4.17 5.98
N SER A 221 11.45 3.35 6.44
CA SER A 221 11.06 3.08 7.82
C SER A 221 10.54 4.28 8.62
N LEU A 222 9.36 4.08 9.23
CA LEU A 222 8.99 4.49 10.59
C LEU A 222 7.47 4.25 10.71
N CYS A 223 7.11 3.02 11.11
CA CYS A 223 6.22 2.75 12.24
C CYS A 223 5.91 1.26 12.35
N PRO A 224 5.98 0.67 13.55
CA PRO A 224 5.36 -0.63 13.80
C PRO A 224 3.86 -0.48 13.63
N LEU A 225 3.27 -1.26 12.71
CA LEU A 225 1.82 -1.41 12.60
C LEU A 225 1.28 -2.38 13.67
N TYR A 226 1.66 -2.24 14.94
CA TYR A 226 1.00 -2.92 16.07
C TYR A 226 1.12 -2.08 17.34
#